data_AF-A0A7G3GG14-F1
#
_entry.id   AF-A0A7G3GG14-F1
#
_cell.length_a   1.000
_cell.length_b   1.000
_cell.length_c   1.000
_cell.angle_alpha   90.00
_cell.angle_beta   90.00
_cell.angle_gamma   90.00
#
_symmetry.space_group_name_H-M   'P 1'
#
loop_
_entity.id
_entity.type
_entity.pdbx_description
1 polymer ?
#
loop_
_entity_poly.entity_id
_entity_poly.type
_entity_poly.pdbx_seq_one_letter_code
_entity_poly.pdbx_strand_id
1 'polypeptide(L)' 'MQISCKCGHCADFEDFTKTLTGNLPLGQFQCPKCGRAWRLVQDQAAHISKYGFYYPPTVKIEGAQAQI' A
#
# COMPACT_ATOMS: atom_id res chain seq x y z
N MET A 1 5.79 2.18 13.21
CA MET A 1 6.18 1.79 11.84
C MET A 1 5.72 2.93 10.95
N GLN A 2 6.64 3.69 10.34
CA GLN A 2 6.32 4.97 9.68
C GLN A 2 6.18 4.79 8.17
N ILE A 3 5.19 5.44 7.57
CA ILE A 3 4.93 5.46 6.13
C ILE A 3 5.31 6.84 5.60
N SER A 4 6.00 6.86 4.45
CA SER A 4 6.37 8.10 3.77
C SER A 4 5.67 8.21 2.42
N CYS A 5 5.14 9.39 2.15
CA CYS A 5 4.60 9.74 0.84
C CYS A 5 5.65 10.46 0.00
N LYS A 6 5.55 10.34 -1.33
CA LYS A 6 6.39 11.09 -2.28
C LYS A 6 6.27 12.62 -2.16
N CYS A 7 5.26 13.15 -1.48
CA CYS A 7 5.15 14.58 -1.19
C CYS A 7 6.02 15.04 0.00
N GLY A 8 6.80 14.14 0.60
CA GLY A 8 7.66 14.43 1.76
C GLY A 8 6.94 14.35 3.11
N HIS A 9 5.64 14.00 3.13
CA HIS A 9 4.94 13.74 4.38
C HIS A 9 5.26 12.34 4.90
N CYS A 10 5.68 12.26 6.17
CA CYS A 10 5.82 11.01 6.91
C CYS A 10 4.91 11.05 8.14
N ALA A 11 4.23 9.95 8.40
CA ALA A 11 3.35 9.76 9.54
C ALA A 11 3.22 8.26 9.86
N ASP A 12 2.49 7.95 10.92
CA ASP A 12 2.21 6.57 11.29
C ASP A 12 1.21 5.92 10.33
N PHE A 13 1.19 4.58 10.34
CA PHE A 13 0.30 3.79 9.50
C PHE A 13 -1.17 4.25 9.59
N GLU A 14 -1.65 4.54 10.80
CA GLU A 14 -3.04 4.94 11.04
C GLU A 14 -3.44 6.22 10.31
N ASP A 15 -2.53 7.19 10.18
CA ASP A 15 -2.77 8.44 9.44
C ASP A 15 -3.00 8.19 7.95
N PHE A 16 -2.34 7.18 7.39
CA PHE A 16 -2.51 6.82 5.98
C PHE A 16 -3.68 5.88 5.72
N THR A 17 -4.26 5.28 6.77
CA THR A 17 -5.43 4.40 6.65
C THR A 17 -6.74 5.03 7.12
N LYS A 18 -6.71 6.29 7.58
CA LYS A 18 -7.91 7.03 8.02
C LYS A 18 -8.29 8.09 7.00
N THR A 19 -9.59 8.16 6.68
CA THR A 19 -10.22 9.22 5.88
C THR A 19 -11.31 9.91 6.71
N LEU A 20 -11.82 11.03 6.19
CA LEU A 20 -12.97 11.74 6.78
C LEU A 20 -14.20 10.84 6.95
N THR A 21 -14.36 9.85 6.08
CA THR A 21 -15.50 8.92 6.04
C THR A 21 -15.25 7.61 6.79
N GLY A 22 -14.08 7.44 7.42
CA GLY A 22 -13.71 6.22 8.15
C GLY A 22 -12.39 5.60 7.66
N ASN A 23 -12.19 4.31 7.97
CA ASN A 23 -10.95 3.62 7.60
C ASN A 23 -10.96 3.20 6.12
N LEU A 24 -9.80 3.33 5.46
CA LEU A 24 -9.58 2.78 4.13
C LEU A 24 -9.68 1.24 4.15
N PRO A 25 -10.06 0.62 3.02
CA PRO A 25 -10.03 -0.82 2.89
C PRO A 25 -8.64 -1.41 3.14
N LEU A 26 -8.59 -2.68 3.55
CA LEU A 26 -7.33 -3.35 3.85
C LEU A 26 -6.37 -3.28 2.64
N GLY A 27 -5.14 -2.86 2.89
CA GLY A 27 -4.13 -2.70 1.85
C GLY A 27 -4.27 -1.41 1.03
N GLN A 28 -5.20 -0.52 1.35
CA GLN A 28 -5.29 0.81 0.75
C GLN A 28 -4.78 1.89 1.69
N PHE A 29 -4.16 2.91 1.11
CA PHE A 29 -3.50 4.00 1.81
C PHE A 29 -3.78 5.31 1.09
N GLN A 30 -3.98 6.38 1.85
CA GLN A 30 -4.14 7.72 1.32
C GLN A 30 -3.34 8.71 2.15
N CYS A 31 -2.58 9.58 1.48
CA CYS A 31 -1.85 10.63 2.16
C CYS A 31 -2.80 11.76 2.61
N PRO A 32 -2.88 12.08 3.90
CA PRO A 32 -3.76 13.15 4.39
C PRO A 32 -3.33 14.54 3.90
N LYS A 33 -2.04 14.73 3.57
CA LYS A 33 -1.50 16.02 3.13
C LYS A 33 -1.75 16.35 1.66
N CYS A 34 -1.62 15.36 0.78
CA CYS A 34 -1.67 15.58 -0.68
C CYS A 34 -2.77 14.79 -1.39
N GLY A 35 -3.58 14.03 -0.65
CA GLY A 35 -4.70 13.23 -1.18
C GLY A 35 -4.29 12.02 -2.02
N ARG A 36 -2.98 11.82 -2.27
CA ARG A 36 -2.47 10.73 -3.10
C ARG A 36 -2.81 9.39 -2.46
N ALA A 37 -3.46 8.51 -3.22
CA ALA A 37 -3.84 7.18 -2.78
C ALA A 37 -3.03 6.09 -3.49
N TRP A 38 -2.75 5.02 -2.79
CA TRP A 38 -2.13 3.82 -3.33
C TRP A 38 -2.66 2.59 -2.61
N ARG A 39 -2.52 1.44 -3.26
CA ARG A 39 -2.88 0.14 -2.70
C ARG A 39 -1.72 -0.83 -2.84
N LEU A 40 -1.61 -1.74 -1.90
CA LEU A 40 -0.77 -2.92 -2.00
C LEU A 40 -1.56 -4.01 -2.71
N VAL A 41 -1.02 -4.47 -3.84
CA VAL A 41 -1.55 -5.59 -4.59
C VAL A 41 -0.51 -6.70 -4.65
N GLN A 42 -0.98 -7.93 -4.59
CA GLN A 42 -0.13 -9.10 -4.77
C GLN A 42 0.42 -9.09 -6.20
N ASP A 43 1.73 -9.12 -6.33
CA ASP A 43 2.43 -9.18 -7.61
C ASP A 43 2.68 -10.63 -8.02
N GLN A 44 3.18 -11.45 -7.09
CA GLN A 44 3.37 -12.88 -7.30
C GLN A 44 2.75 -13.67 -6.17
N ALA A 45 2.07 -14.77 -6.53
CA ALA A 45 1.63 -15.74 -5.55
C ALA A 45 2.81 -16.51 -4.97
N ALA A 46 2.61 -16.99 -3.74
CA ALA A 46 3.54 -17.94 -3.14
C ALA A 46 3.65 -19.16 -4.05
N HIS A 47 4.87 -19.60 -4.31
CA HIS A 47 5.10 -20.79 -5.13
C HIS A 47 6.31 -21.58 -4.61
N ILE A 48 6.31 -22.87 -4.94
CA ILE A 48 7.43 -23.76 -4.65
C ILE A 48 8.17 -23.98 -5.97
N SER A 49 9.47 -23.69 -5.97
CA SER A 49 10.33 -23.97 -7.13
C SER A 49 10.49 -25.46 -7.34
N LYS A 50 10.84 -25.86 -8.57
CA LYS A 50 11.19 -27.24 -8.93
C LYS A 50 12.29 -27.87 -8.05
N TYR A 51 13.08 -27.05 -7.36
CA TYR A 51 14.12 -27.50 -6.42
C TYR A 51 13.63 -27.58 -4.95
N GLY A 52 12.34 -27.37 -4.69
CA GLY A 52 11.75 -27.47 -3.35
C GLY A 52 11.83 -26.19 -2.51
N PHE A 53 12.32 -25.08 -3.05
CA PHE A 53 12.37 -23.80 -2.33
C PHE A 53 11.01 -23.12 -2.30
N TYR A 54 10.59 -22.66 -1.10
CA TYR A 54 9.40 -21.84 -0.91
C TYR A 54 9.72 -20.36 -1.17
N TYR A 55 8.97 -19.75 -2.09
CA TYR A 55 9.03 -18.31 -2.35
C TYR A 55 7.74 -17.66 -1.81
N PRO A 56 7.86 -16.71 -0.87
CA PRO A 56 6.70 -16.01 -0.31
C PRO A 56 6.05 -15.12 -1.37
N PRO A 57 4.76 -14.77 -1.18
CA PRO A 57 4.07 -13.87 -2.11
C PRO A 57 4.71 -12.48 -2.04
N THR A 58 4.95 -11.88 -3.20
CA THR A 58 5.45 -10.51 -3.29
C THR A 58 4.30 -9.54 -3.48
N VAL A 59 4.41 -8.34 -2.91
CA VAL A 59 3.43 -7.27 -3.08
C VAL A 59 4.08 -6.09 -3.79
N LYS A 60 3.32 -5.42 -4.65
CA LYS A 60 3.70 -4.15 -5.29
C LYS A 60 2.74 -3.05 -4.88
N ILE A 61 3.24 -1.82 -4.95
CA ILE A 61 2.44 -0.62 -4.72
C ILE A 61 1.84 -0.19 -6.06
N GLU A 62 0.52 -0.18 -6.17
CA GLU A 62 -0.20 0.45 -7.27
C GLU A 62 -0.77 1.79 -6.81
N GLY A 63 -0.43 2.86 -7.52
CA GLY A 63 -0.99 4.19 -7.28
C GLY A 63 -2.22 4.40 -8.17
N ALA A 64 -3.37 4.70 -7.56
CA ALA A 64 -4.47 5.28 -8.32
C ALA A 64 -4.09 6.74 -8.62
N GLN A 65 -3.86 7.06 -9.88
CA GLN A 65 -3.90 8.46 -10.31
C GLN A 65 -5.35 8.90 -10.16
N ALA A 66 -5.65 9.68 -9.12
CA ALA A 66 -6.94 10.35 -9.01
C ALA A 66 -7.05 11.30 -10.21
N GLN A 67 -7.77 10.89 -11.25
CA GLN A 67 -8.35 11.81 -12.22
C GLN A 67 -9.57 12.44 -11.53
N ILE A 68 -9.53 13.76 -11.45
CA ILE A 68 -10.58 14.63 -10.90
C ILE A 68 -11.76 14.62 -11.88
#